data_AF-A0A4W4E8N5-F1
#
_entry.id   AF-A0A4W4E8N5-F1
#
_cell.length_a   1.000
_cell.length_b   1.000
_cell.length_c   1.000
_cell.angle_alpha   90.00
_cell.angle_beta   90.00
_cell.angle_gamma   90.00
#
_symmetry.space_group_name_H-M   'P 1'
#
loop_
_entity.id
_entity.type
_entity.pdbx_description
1 polymer ?
#
loop_
_entity_poly.entity_id
_entity_poly.type
_entity_poly.pdbx_seq_one_letter_code
_entity_poly.pdbx_strand_id
1 'polypeptide(L)'
;MGDRRAAVLAGQNRPYALFDSFVQACTCRETLQAFQQLCGELKLQAQGGLLFYHTLRSRLHYWRAKALWAKLDKRASQKEYQRGQICANNTCLIIGAGPCGLRTAVELSFLGARVVLVEKRDAFSRNNVLHLWPFTIHDLRSLGAKKFYGKFCAGAIDHISEWASALVDRLLQLSSGIGWRAEVYPTTHPISELQFDVVIGADAMKPHVPCGFHRKEFRGKLAIAITANFINRNTTAEAKVQEISGVAFIFNQKFFQELRQATGTEQMPPLTRGGADATF
;
A
#
# COMPACT_ATOMS: atom_id res chain seq x y z
N MET A 1 20.92 -5.11 37.20
CA MET A 1 21.89 -5.86 36.38
C MET A 1 21.38 -6.26 34.98
N GLY A 2 20.14 -5.98 34.58
CA GLY A 2 19.58 -6.46 33.30
C GLY A 2 20.15 -5.83 32.02
N ASP A 3 20.16 -4.49 31.93
CA ASP A 3 20.37 -3.78 30.65
C ASP A 3 21.69 -4.05 29.93
N ARG A 4 22.78 -4.24 30.67
CA ARG A 4 24.11 -4.41 30.05
C ARG A 4 24.23 -5.69 29.21
N ARG A 5 23.38 -6.71 29.43
CA ARG A 5 23.30 -7.88 28.53
C ARG A 5 22.51 -7.62 27.24
N ALA A 6 21.56 -6.70 27.24
CA ALA A 6 20.79 -6.34 26.04
C ALA A 6 21.64 -5.51 25.06
N ALA A 7 22.45 -4.58 25.57
CA ALA A 7 23.31 -3.72 24.75
C ALA A 7 24.39 -4.50 23.97
N VAL A 8 25.01 -5.50 24.59
CA VAL A 8 26.12 -6.28 23.98
C VAL A 8 25.65 -7.10 22.75
N LEU A 9 24.38 -7.54 22.73
CA LEU A 9 23.83 -8.31 21.61
C LEU A 9 23.49 -7.48 20.37
N ALA A 10 23.47 -6.14 20.47
CA ALA A 10 23.13 -5.26 19.35
C ALA A 10 24.13 -5.32 18.19
N GLY A 11 25.39 -5.73 18.46
CA GLY A 11 26.45 -5.85 17.46
C GLY A 11 26.64 -7.23 16.84
N GLN A 12 25.84 -8.25 17.20
CA GLN A 12 26.16 -9.66 16.90
C GLN A 12 25.06 -10.50 16.22
N ASN A 13 23.92 -9.92 15.82
CA ASN A 13 22.89 -10.69 15.11
C ASN A 13 22.38 -9.97 13.85
N ARG A 14 23.07 -10.24 12.74
CA ARG A 14 22.90 -9.61 11.42
C ARG A 14 21.45 -9.64 10.88
N PRO A 15 20.66 -10.72 11.01
CA PRO A 15 19.22 -10.70 10.69
C PRO A 15 18.39 -9.65 11.44
N TYR A 16 18.76 -9.29 12.68
CA TYR A 16 17.99 -8.31 13.47
C TYR A 16 18.25 -6.89 12.97
N ALA A 17 19.51 -6.57 12.65
CA ALA A 17 19.88 -5.31 12.02
C ALA A 17 19.18 -5.14 10.66
N LEU A 18 19.21 -6.18 9.81
CA LEU A 18 18.53 -6.17 8.51
C LEU A 18 17.01 -6.00 8.63
N PHE A 19 16.37 -6.60 9.64
CA PHE A 19 14.95 -6.38 9.90
C PHE A 19 14.64 -4.95 10.37
N ASP A 20 15.47 -4.36 11.24
CA ASP A 20 15.29 -2.97 11.64
C ASP A 20 15.53 -2.00 10.47
N SER A 21 16.52 -2.26 9.60
CA SER A 21 16.72 -1.51 8.35
C SER A 21 15.50 -1.61 7.43
N PHE A 22 14.93 -2.81 7.24
CA PHE A 22 13.70 -3.02 6.46
C PHE A 22 12.49 -2.27 7.05
N VAL A 23 12.40 -2.18 8.38
CA VAL A 23 11.32 -1.45 9.07
C VAL A 23 11.53 0.07 9.05
N GLN A 24 12.76 0.56 8.86
CA GLN A 24 13.12 1.99 8.88
C GLN A 24 13.37 2.60 7.49
N ALA A 25 13.40 1.78 6.44
CA ALA A 25 13.53 2.22 5.05
C ALA A 25 12.47 3.28 4.69
N CYS A 26 12.89 4.38 4.05
CA CYS A 26 12.02 5.51 3.75
C CYS A 26 11.72 5.66 2.25
N THR A 27 12.59 5.13 1.39
CA THR A 27 12.34 4.99 -0.04
C THR A 27 11.73 3.63 -0.39
N CYS A 28 11.28 3.51 -1.64
CA CYS A 28 11.12 2.23 -2.31
C CYS A 28 12.37 1.36 -2.12
N ARG A 29 13.46 1.70 -2.83
CA ARG A 29 14.65 0.87 -3.08
C ARG A 29 15.34 0.30 -1.84
N GLU A 30 15.38 1.06 -0.75
CA GLU A 30 15.92 0.59 0.53
C GLU A 30 15.09 -0.57 1.11
N THR A 31 13.78 -0.57 0.85
CA THR A 31 12.82 -1.56 1.35
C THR A 31 13.06 -2.93 0.72
N LEU A 32 13.13 -3.07 -0.63
CA LEU A 32 13.55 -4.37 -1.20
C LEU A 32 14.99 -4.68 -0.86
N GLN A 33 15.92 -3.73 -0.89
CA GLN A 33 17.33 -4.06 -0.65
C GLN A 33 17.53 -4.65 0.75
N ALA A 34 16.94 -4.07 1.80
CA ALA A 34 16.99 -4.63 3.14
C ALA A 34 16.20 -5.95 3.25
N PHE A 35 15.05 -6.07 2.58
CA PHE A 35 14.24 -7.31 2.60
C PHE A 35 14.92 -8.49 1.87
N GLN A 36 15.56 -8.24 0.73
CA GLN A 36 16.33 -9.21 -0.04
C GLN A 36 17.56 -9.67 0.75
N GLN A 37 18.28 -8.75 1.38
CA GLN A 37 19.40 -9.07 2.27
C GLN A 37 18.91 -9.91 3.47
N LEU A 38 17.79 -9.55 4.11
CA LEU A 38 17.18 -10.33 5.19
C LEU A 38 16.77 -11.74 4.73
N CYS A 39 16.19 -11.87 3.53
CA CYS A 39 15.81 -13.16 2.96
C CYS A 39 17.04 -14.04 2.65
N GLY A 40 18.11 -13.45 2.09
CA GLY A 40 19.37 -14.16 1.85
C GLY A 40 20.02 -14.65 3.14
N GLU A 41 20.11 -13.78 4.14
CA GLU A 41 20.66 -14.09 5.47
C GLU A 41 19.88 -15.22 6.16
N LEU A 42 18.55 -15.17 6.12
CA LEU A 42 17.66 -16.19 6.68
C LEU A 42 17.47 -17.42 5.76
N LYS A 43 18.13 -17.47 4.59
CA LYS A 43 18.04 -18.53 3.57
C LYS A 43 16.60 -18.84 3.14
N LEU A 44 15.82 -17.79 2.88
CA LEU A 44 14.41 -17.84 2.46
C LEU A 44 14.29 -17.67 0.94
N GLN A 45 13.41 -18.44 0.31
CA GLN A 45 13.01 -18.22 -1.09
C GLN A 45 11.66 -17.48 -1.14
N ALA A 46 11.63 -16.34 -1.84
CA ALA A 46 10.47 -15.44 -1.85
C ALA A 46 9.19 -16.03 -2.50
N GLN A 47 9.29 -17.14 -3.23
CA GLN A 47 8.17 -17.75 -3.98
C GLN A 47 7.22 -18.60 -3.09
N GLY A 48 7.45 -18.68 -1.78
CA GLY A 48 6.76 -19.63 -0.89
C GLY A 48 5.41 -19.18 -0.29
N GLY A 49 4.83 -18.04 -0.66
CA GLY A 49 3.53 -17.59 -0.15
C GLY A 49 3.41 -17.60 1.38
N LEU A 50 2.38 -18.28 1.94
CA LEU A 50 2.22 -18.43 3.39
C LEU A 50 3.31 -19.31 4.04
N LEU A 51 3.88 -20.28 3.32
CA LEU A 51 5.01 -21.07 3.81
C LEU A 51 6.27 -20.19 3.98
N PHE A 52 6.46 -19.21 3.09
CA PHE A 52 7.50 -18.17 3.26
C PHE A 52 7.25 -17.37 4.54
N TYR A 53 6.02 -16.88 4.78
CA TYR A 53 5.69 -16.15 6.01
C TYR A 53 5.96 -16.99 7.27
N HIS A 54 5.49 -18.24 7.32
CA HIS A 54 5.71 -19.11 8.47
C HIS A 54 7.20 -19.42 8.71
N THR A 55 7.98 -19.55 7.63
CA THR A 55 9.43 -19.79 7.70
C THR A 55 10.21 -18.52 8.11
N LEU A 56 9.79 -17.34 7.66
CA LEU A 56 10.31 -16.05 8.14
C LEU A 56 10.01 -15.88 9.64
N ARG A 57 8.78 -16.15 10.07
CA ARG A 57 8.33 -16.05 11.47
C ARG A 57 9.08 -17.04 12.39
N SER A 58 9.39 -18.24 11.90
CA SER A 58 10.13 -19.25 12.68
C SER A 58 11.63 -19.04 12.69
N ARG A 59 12.24 -18.42 11.67
CA ARG A 59 13.68 -18.11 11.66
C ARG A 59 14.02 -16.76 12.31
N LEU A 60 13.11 -15.77 12.26
CA LEU A 60 13.34 -14.44 12.85
C LEU A 60 12.72 -14.30 14.25
N HIS A 61 13.37 -14.92 15.24
CA HIS A 61 13.03 -14.82 16.67
C HIS A 61 13.40 -13.46 17.31
N TYR A 62 13.02 -12.35 16.67
CA TYR A 62 13.37 -11.01 17.14
C TYR A 62 12.25 -10.34 17.97
N TRP A 63 12.61 -9.79 19.13
CA TRP A 63 11.62 -9.19 20.06
C TRP A 63 10.87 -8.01 19.43
N ARG A 64 11.51 -7.18 18.60
CA ARG A 64 10.87 -6.07 17.87
C ARG A 64 9.89 -6.53 16.78
N ALA A 65 9.94 -7.79 16.36
CA ALA A 65 9.05 -8.38 15.36
C ALA A 65 7.83 -9.08 16.00
N LYS A 66 7.92 -9.55 17.26
CA LYS A 66 6.87 -10.32 17.95
C LYS A 66 5.47 -9.68 17.91
N ALA A 67 5.39 -8.34 18.02
CA ALA A 67 4.12 -7.61 17.98
C ALA A 67 3.53 -7.46 16.55
N LEU A 68 4.36 -7.55 15.51
CA LEU A 68 3.91 -7.63 14.11
C LEU A 68 3.38 -9.04 13.80
N TRP A 69 4.12 -10.07 14.22
CA TRP A 69 3.71 -11.47 14.08
C TRP A 69 2.35 -11.73 14.73
N ALA A 70 2.15 -11.35 16.00
CA ALA A 70 0.87 -11.52 16.69
C ALA A 70 -0.32 -10.80 16.00
N LYS A 71 -0.05 -9.75 15.21
CA LYS A 71 -1.06 -9.03 14.41
C LYS A 71 -1.41 -9.76 13.11
N LEU A 72 -0.39 -10.14 12.34
CA LEU A 72 -0.56 -10.88 11.08
C LEU A 72 -1.13 -12.28 11.32
N ASP A 73 -0.68 -12.98 12.38
CA ASP A 73 -1.20 -14.26 12.81
C ASP A 73 -2.69 -14.16 13.20
N LYS A 74 -3.07 -13.11 13.95
CA LYS A 74 -4.48 -12.87 14.30
C LYS A 74 -5.34 -12.63 13.04
N ARG A 75 -4.83 -11.92 12.04
CA ARG A 75 -5.52 -11.74 10.76
C ARG A 75 -5.65 -13.07 10.01
N ALA A 76 -4.56 -13.79 9.78
CA ALA A 76 -4.55 -15.09 9.11
C ALA A 76 -5.43 -16.17 9.79
N SER A 77 -5.65 -16.05 11.11
CA SER A 77 -6.53 -16.97 11.86
C SER A 77 -8.03 -16.76 11.66
N GLN A 78 -8.46 -15.71 10.93
CA GLN A 78 -9.87 -15.47 10.62
C GLN A 78 -10.46 -16.62 9.79
N LYS A 79 -11.70 -17.02 10.11
CA LYS A 79 -12.40 -18.17 9.49
C LYS A 79 -12.57 -17.97 7.98
N GLU A 80 -12.68 -16.71 7.56
CA GLU A 80 -12.82 -16.23 6.19
C GLU A 80 -11.64 -16.60 5.28
N TYR A 81 -10.47 -16.91 5.84
CA TYR A 81 -9.30 -17.36 5.07
C TYR A 81 -9.09 -18.88 5.07
N GLN A 82 -9.81 -19.63 5.93
CA GLN A 82 -9.65 -21.08 6.14
C GLN A 82 -8.17 -21.53 6.25
N ARG A 83 -7.35 -20.79 7.02
CA ARG A 83 -5.89 -21.03 7.15
C ARG A 83 -5.13 -20.96 5.80
N GLY A 84 -5.60 -20.14 4.87
CA GLY A 84 -4.97 -19.92 3.56
C GLY A 84 -5.09 -21.10 2.61
N GLN A 85 -6.21 -21.81 2.64
CA GLN A 85 -6.48 -22.94 1.75
C GLN A 85 -7.44 -22.60 0.59
N ILE A 86 -8.25 -21.53 0.71
CA ILE A 86 -9.33 -21.20 -0.23
C ILE A 86 -8.80 -20.98 -1.65
N CYS A 87 -7.69 -20.26 -1.79
CA CYS A 87 -7.11 -19.91 -3.09
C CYS A 87 -5.74 -20.57 -3.33
N ALA A 88 -5.40 -21.64 -2.60
CA ALA A 88 -4.06 -22.24 -2.62
C ALA A 88 -3.57 -22.68 -4.01
N ASN A 89 -4.51 -23.02 -4.91
CA ASN A 89 -4.21 -23.42 -6.29
C ASN A 89 -4.23 -22.25 -7.29
N ASN A 90 -4.66 -21.05 -6.90
CA ASN A 90 -4.80 -19.90 -7.78
C ASN A 90 -3.52 -19.06 -7.84
N THR A 91 -3.11 -18.70 -9.05
CA THR A 91 -2.17 -17.61 -9.31
C THR A 91 -2.94 -16.34 -9.66
N CYS A 92 -2.62 -15.24 -8.98
CA CYS A 92 -3.25 -13.94 -9.16
C CYS A 92 -2.22 -12.88 -9.62
N LEU A 93 -2.44 -12.27 -10.78
CA LEU A 93 -1.67 -11.11 -11.24
C LEU A 93 -2.38 -9.81 -10.84
N ILE A 94 -1.68 -8.90 -10.14
CA ILE A 94 -2.22 -7.58 -9.76
C ILE A 94 -1.50 -6.49 -10.53
N ILE A 95 -2.19 -5.73 -11.37
CA ILE A 95 -1.63 -4.59 -12.10
C ILE A 95 -1.87 -3.31 -11.30
N GLY A 96 -0.89 -2.87 -10.51
CA GLY A 96 -1.03 -1.74 -9.58
C GLY A 96 -0.44 -2.02 -8.19
N ALA A 97 0.42 -1.12 -7.72
CA ALA A 97 1.00 -1.04 -6.37
C ALA A 97 0.62 0.29 -5.68
N GLY A 98 -0.35 1.03 -6.22
CA GLY A 98 -1.13 1.96 -5.42
C GLY A 98 -1.78 1.26 -4.22
N PRO A 99 -2.23 2.02 -3.18
CA PRO A 99 -2.72 1.44 -1.93
C PRO A 99 -3.78 0.34 -2.10
N CYS A 100 -4.67 0.46 -3.09
CA CYS A 100 -5.68 -0.57 -3.40
C CYS A 100 -5.05 -1.90 -3.85
N GLY A 101 -4.11 -1.88 -4.81
CA GLY A 101 -3.49 -3.09 -5.35
C GLY A 101 -2.64 -3.83 -4.32
N LEU A 102 -1.84 -3.09 -3.55
CA LEU A 102 -1.13 -3.64 -2.38
C LEU A 102 -2.09 -4.21 -1.34
N ARG A 103 -3.20 -3.54 -1.07
CA ARG A 103 -4.20 -4.03 -0.10
C ARG A 103 -4.88 -5.32 -0.58
N THR A 104 -5.17 -5.45 -1.87
CA THR A 104 -5.67 -6.69 -2.50
C THR A 104 -4.62 -7.79 -2.46
N ALA A 105 -3.34 -7.48 -2.69
CA ALA A 105 -2.24 -8.46 -2.57
C ALA A 105 -2.16 -9.09 -1.18
N VAL A 106 -2.38 -8.31 -0.13
CA VAL A 106 -2.41 -8.77 1.26
C VAL A 106 -3.59 -9.72 1.51
N GLU A 107 -4.82 -9.42 1.05
CA GLU A 107 -5.96 -10.34 1.23
C GLU A 107 -5.77 -11.65 0.44
N LEU A 108 -5.33 -11.57 -0.82
CA LEU A 108 -5.09 -12.76 -1.64
C LEU A 108 -3.96 -13.63 -1.06
N SER A 109 -2.96 -13.03 -0.42
CA SER A 109 -1.92 -13.75 0.32
C SER A 109 -2.48 -14.47 1.55
N PHE A 110 -3.39 -13.85 2.31
CA PHE A 110 -4.07 -14.52 3.43
C PHE A 110 -5.01 -15.65 2.97
N LEU A 111 -5.65 -15.51 1.80
CA LEU A 111 -6.44 -16.58 1.16
C LEU A 111 -5.59 -17.74 0.62
N GLY A 112 -4.26 -17.59 0.58
CA GLY A 112 -3.29 -18.61 0.14
C GLY A 112 -2.89 -18.55 -1.32
N ALA A 113 -3.36 -17.56 -2.10
CA ALA A 113 -3.06 -17.46 -3.52
C ALA A 113 -1.57 -17.18 -3.79
N ARG A 114 -1.07 -17.67 -4.93
CA ARG A 114 0.22 -17.27 -5.48
C ARG A 114 0.09 -15.88 -6.12
N VAL A 115 0.21 -14.85 -5.31
CA VAL A 115 0.12 -13.45 -5.75
C VAL A 115 1.43 -13.03 -6.43
N VAL A 116 1.31 -12.44 -7.62
CA VAL A 116 2.38 -11.71 -8.31
C VAL A 116 1.86 -10.31 -8.63
N LEU A 117 2.63 -9.28 -8.26
CA LEU A 117 2.19 -7.88 -8.40
C LEU A 117 3.05 -7.10 -9.40
N VAL A 118 2.39 -6.26 -10.20
CA VAL A 118 2.96 -5.37 -11.21
C VAL A 118 2.44 -3.91 -11.19
N GLU A 119 3.09 -3.03 -10.42
CA GLU A 119 3.58 -1.61 -10.78
C GLU A 119 5.94 -0.93 -12.54
N LYS A 120 5.97 -0.53 -13.86
CA LYS A 120 6.73 0.56 -14.53
C LYS A 120 7.29 1.72 -13.66
N ARG A 121 7.02 1.79 -12.35
CA ARG A 121 7.55 2.76 -11.38
C ARG A 121 8.44 2.05 -10.36
N ASP A 122 9.66 2.52 -10.22
CA ASP A 122 10.60 2.17 -9.17
C ASP A 122 10.40 2.95 -7.87
N ALA A 123 9.66 4.06 -7.88
CA ALA A 123 9.52 4.97 -6.73
C ALA A 123 8.08 5.43 -6.42
N PHE A 124 7.80 5.64 -5.12
CA PHE A 124 6.65 6.43 -4.66
C PHE A 124 7.03 7.90 -4.53
N SER A 125 6.44 8.74 -5.37
CA SER A 125 6.72 10.19 -5.47
C SER A 125 5.49 11.08 -5.24
N ARG A 126 4.38 10.51 -4.77
CA ARG A 126 3.09 11.22 -4.58
C ARG A 126 2.91 11.67 -3.13
N ASN A 127 3.28 12.91 -2.84
CA ASN A 127 3.18 13.50 -1.51
C ASN A 127 1.73 13.88 -1.10
N ASN A 128 0.77 13.85 -2.04
CA ASN A 128 -0.62 14.26 -1.78
C ASN A 128 -1.29 13.39 -0.70
N VAL A 129 -1.89 14.05 0.29
CA VAL A 129 -2.58 13.42 1.42
C VAL A 129 -3.89 12.76 0.98
N LEU A 130 -4.18 11.58 1.53
CA LEU A 130 -5.48 10.91 1.43
C LEU A 130 -6.21 10.96 2.78
N HIS A 131 -7.51 11.23 2.76
CA HIS A 131 -8.36 11.07 3.93
C HIS A 131 -8.68 9.60 4.16
N LEU A 132 -8.58 9.13 5.40
CA LEU A 132 -8.84 7.73 5.80
C LEU A 132 -10.07 7.64 6.69
N TRP A 133 -11.03 6.79 6.33
CA TRP A 133 -12.21 6.52 7.17
C TRP A 133 -11.82 5.66 8.41
N PRO A 134 -12.60 5.69 9.51
CA PRO A 134 -12.28 4.96 10.74
C PRO A 134 -12.04 3.46 10.55
N PHE A 135 -12.79 2.80 9.65
CA PHE A 135 -12.59 1.38 9.35
C PHE A 135 -11.24 1.10 8.67
N THR A 136 -10.77 2.00 7.79
CA THR A 136 -9.47 1.90 7.11
C THR A 136 -8.33 2.09 8.10
N ILE A 137 -8.48 3.04 9.02
CA ILE A 137 -7.55 3.24 10.14
C ILE A 137 -7.47 1.98 11.01
N HIS A 138 -8.60 1.37 11.34
CA HIS A 138 -8.63 0.12 12.12
C HIS A 138 -7.97 -1.05 11.35
N ASP A 139 -8.26 -1.22 10.06
CA ASP A 139 -7.69 -2.28 9.22
C ASP A 139 -6.16 -2.16 9.10
N LEU A 140 -5.63 -0.98 8.80
CA LEU A 140 -4.18 -0.72 8.74
C LEU A 140 -3.51 -0.85 10.12
N ARG A 141 -4.18 -0.45 11.21
CA ARG A 141 -3.73 -0.76 12.58
C ARG A 141 -3.74 -2.26 12.89
N SER A 142 -4.66 -3.03 12.29
CA SER A 142 -4.72 -4.50 12.43
C SER A 142 -3.55 -5.18 11.74
N LEU A 143 -3.17 -4.73 10.53
CA LEU A 143 -2.01 -5.21 9.77
C LEU A 143 -0.66 -4.75 10.37
N GLY A 144 -0.68 -3.76 11.27
CA GLY A 144 0.50 -3.32 12.02
C GLY A 144 1.21 -2.10 11.45
N ALA A 145 0.52 -1.23 10.69
CA ALA A 145 1.10 -0.02 10.10
C ALA A 145 1.97 0.81 11.07
N LYS A 146 1.57 0.96 12.34
CA LYS A 146 2.34 1.68 13.38
C LYS A 146 3.73 1.08 13.70
N LYS A 147 4.05 -0.16 13.28
CA LYS A 147 5.38 -0.75 13.39
C LYS A 147 6.34 -0.23 12.31
N PHE A 148 5.84 -0.02 11.09
CA PHE A 148 6.60 0.50 9.95
C PHE A 148 6.63 2.03 9.95
N TYR A 149 5.51 2.66 10.33
CA TYR A 149 5.39 4.10 10.41
C TYR A 149 4.95 4.53 11.82
N GLY A 150 5.91 4.95 12.65
CA GLY A 150 5.63 5.30 14.06
C GLY A 150 4.63 6.45 14.23
N LYS A 151 4.53 7.34 13.22
CA LYS A 151 3.56 8.44 13.13
C LYS A 151 2.17 8.02 12.57
N PHE A 152 1.91 6.74 12.30
CA PHE A 152 0.63 6.29 11.73
C PHE A 152 -0.57 6.73 12.59
N CYS A 153 -1.42 7.58 12.01
CA CYS A 153 -2.50 8.32 12.68
C CYS A 153 -2.06 9.21 13.86
N ALA A 154 -0.93 9.90 13.72
CA ALA A 154 -0.45 10.94 14.64
C ALA A 154 -0.06 12.19 13.82
N GLY A 155 -1.03 12.70 13.07
CA GLY A 155 -0.83 13.55 11.89
C GLY A 155 -0.96 12.75 10.58
N ALA A 156 -0.83 13.45 9.46
CA ALA A 156 -1.09 12.93 8.11
C ALA A 156 0.15 12.37 7.37
N ILE A 157 -0.09 11.80 6.17
CA ILE A 157 0.83 11.23 5.17
C ILE A 157 1.26 9.78 5.45
N ASP A 158 1.01 8.87 4.49
CA ASP A 158 1.32 7.42 4.50
C ASP A 158 1.71 6.90 3.08
N HIS A 159 2.83 6.17 2.92
CA HIS A 159 3.30 5.53 1.65
C HIS A 159 4.01 4.17 1.92
N ILE A 160 3.84 3.11 1.10
CA ILE A 160 4.37 1.74 1.36
C ILE A 160 4.70 0.90 0.08
N SER A 161 5.82 0.13 0.14
CA SER A 161 6.25 -1.12 -0.58
C SER A 161 6.40 -1.25 -2.12
N GLU A 162 7.55 -1.79 -2.54
CA GLU A 162 8.15 -1.81 -3.89
C GLU A 162 7.66 -2.82 -4.95
N TRP A 163 8.24 -2.71 -6.17
CA TRP A 163 7.89 -3.41 -7.41
C TRP A 163 9.10 -3.62 -8.35
N ALA A 164 9.09 -4.70 -9.16
CA ALA A 164 10.02 -4.95 -10.28
C ALA A 164 9.51 -4.40 -11.62
N SER A 165 10.24 -3.45 -12.23
CA SER A 165 9.76 -2.62 -13.34
C SER A 165 9.31 -3.38 -14.59
N ALA A 166 7.99 -3.42 -14.80
CA ALA A 166 7.34 -4.05 -15.96
C ALA A 166 6.03 -3.31 -16.30
N LEU A 167 5.88 -2.81 -17.52
CA LEU A 167 4.60 -2.32 -18.02
C LEU A 167 3.83 -3.51 -18.60
N VAL A 168 2.66 -3.88 -18.05
CA VAL A 168 1.70 -4.70 -18.79
C VAL A 168 1.11 -3.83 -19.90
N ASP A 169 1.22 -4.25 -21.16
CA ASP A 169 0.63 -3.52 -22.28
C ASP A 169 -0.69 -4.18 -22.74
N ARG A 170 -0.77 -5.51 -22.65
CA ARG A 170 -1.95 -6.31 -23.00
C ARG A 170 -1.99 -7.60 -22.18
N LEU A 171 -3.16 -8.24 -22.09
CA LEU A 171 -3.26 -9.65 -21.67
C LEU A 171 -3.52 -10.54 -22.87
N LEU A 172 -2.86 -11.69 -22.90
CA LEU A 172 -2.94 -12.67 -23.97
C LEU A 172 -3.53 -13.97 -23.42
N GLN A 173 -4.72 -14.32 -23.91
CA GLN A 173 -5.18 -15.69 -23.85
C GLN A 173 -4.42 -16.48 -24.92
N LEU A 174 -3.61 -17.43 -24.51
CA LEU A 174 -2.99 -18.38 -25.44
C LEU A 174 -3.99 -19.49 -25.80
N SER A 175 -3.66 -20.24 -26.85
CA SER A 175 -4.51 -21.29 -27.42
C SER A 175 -4.94 -22.34 -26.40
N SER A 176 -6.10 -22.96 -26.64
CA SER A 176 -6.71 -24.02 -25.83
C SER A 176 -5.70 -25.03 -25.28
N GLY A 177 -5.44 -24.96 -23.97
CA GLY A 177 -4.45 -25.80 -23.26
C GLY A 177 -3.34 -25.01 -22.57
N ILE A 178 -3.16 -23.71 -22.86
CA ILE A 178 -2.14 -22.86 -22.23
C ILE A 178 -2.84 -21.76 -21.41
N GLY A 179 -2.44 -21.56 -20.15
CA GLY A 179 -3.02 -20.56 -19.25
C GLY A 179 -2.79 -19.11 -19.69
N TRP A 180 -3.57 -18.18 -19.14
CA TRP A 180 -3.48 -16.74 -19.45
C TRP A 180 -2.11 -16.17 -19.12
N ARG A 181 -1.59 -15.30 -19.99
CA ARG A 181 -0.31 -14.59 -19.82
C ARG A 181 -0.47 -13.09 -19.99
N ALA A 182 0.52 -12.33 -19.54
CA ALA A 182 0.60 -10.89 -19.70
C ALA A 182 1.69 -10.53 -20.72
N GLU A 183 1.32 -9.71 -21.70
CA GLU A 183 2.27 -9.04 -22.58
C GLU A 183 2.87 -7.86 -21.82
N VAL A 184 4.19 -7.89 -21.64
CA VAL A 184 4.91 -6.94 -20.79
C VAL A 184 6.08 -6.28 -21.51
N TYR A 185 6.40 -5.05 -21.12
CA TYR A 185 7.60 -4.34 -21.52
C TYR A 185 8.53 -4.14 -20.30
N PRO A 186 9.81 -4.54 -20.36
CA PRO A 186 10.45 -5.26 -21.47
C PRO A 186 9.94 -6.70 -21.59
N THR A 187 9.84 -7.22 -22.82
CA THR A 187 9.31 -8.58 -23.10
C THR A 187 10.18 -9.71 -22.54
N THR A 188 11.46 -9.41 -22.31
CA THR A 188 12.44 -10.27 -21.64
C THR A 188 12.27 -10.34 -20.12
N HIS A 189 11.35 -9.60 -19.51
CA HIS A 189 11.08 -9.70 -18.08
C HIS A 189 10.46 -11.08 -17.76
N PRO A 190 10.97 -11.86 -16.78
CA PRO A 190 10.55 -13.26 -16.52
C PRO A 190 9.06 -13.50 -16.23
N ILE A 191 8.25 -12.44 -16.14
CA ILE A 191 6.80 -12.51 -15.96
C ILE A 191 6.04 -12.72 -17.28
N SER A 192 6.67 -12.53 -18.45
CA SER A 192 6.06 -12.87 -19.75
C SER A 192 5.79 -14.38 -19.89
N GLU A 193 6.50 -15.22 -19.12
CA GLU A 193 6.27 -16.66 -19.04
C GLU A 193 5.21 -17.06 -17.99
N LEU A 194 4.83 -16.15 -17.08
CA LEU A 194 3.91 -16.42 -15.98
C LEU A 194 2.50 -16.72 -16.50
N GLN A 195 2.05 -17.96 -16.28
CA GLN A 195 0.63 -18.29 -16.38
C GLN A 195 -0.11 -17.92 -15.07
N PHE A 196 -1.31 -17.38 -15.19
CA PHE A 196 -2.19 -17.03 -14.07
C PHE A 196 -3.67 -17.31 -14.35
N ASP A 197 -4.47 -17.40 -13.29
CA ASP A 197 -5.90 -17.73 -13.34
C ASP A 197 -6.77 -16.48 -13.12
N VAL A 198 -6.26 -15.51 -12.35
CA VAL A 198 -6.96 -14.29 -11.96
C VAL A 198 -6.09 -13.08 -12.28
N VAL A 199 -6.70 -12.01 -12.77
CA VAL A 199 -6.05 -10.70 -12.95
C VAL A 199 -6.87 -9.58 -12.31
N ILE A 200 -6.19 -8.64 -11.66
CA ILE A 200 -6.79 -7.50 -10.96
C ILE A 200 -6.15 -6.20 -11.45
N GLY A 201 -6.95 -5.23 -11.92
CA GLY A 201 -6.49 -3.87 -12.17
C GLY A 201 -6.65 -2.97 -10.95
N ALA A 202 -5.55 -2.36 -10.53
CA ALA A 202 -5.45 -1.29 -9.53
C ALA A 202 -4.67 -0.08 -10.09
N ASP A 203 -4.51 -0.02 -11.42
CA ASP A 203 -3.82 0.99 -12.22
C ASP A 203 -4.73 2.22 -12.47
N ALA A 204 -4.59 3.22 -11.59
CA ALA A 204 -5.63 4.18 -11.23
C ALA A 204 -6.24 5.10 -12.32
N MET A 205 -5.88 5.01 -13.61
CA MET A 205 -6.57 5.77 -14.68
C MET A 205 -6.65 5.06 -16.04
N LYS A 206 -5.52 4.63 -16.62
CA LYS A 206 -5.51 3.82 -17.85
C LYS A 206 -5.48 2.34 -17.45
N PRO A 207 -6.52 1.55 -17.75
CA PRO A 207 -6.55 0.15 -17.40
C PRO A 207 -5.78 -0.64 -18.45
N HIS A 208 -4.72 -1.31 -18.03
CA HIS A 208 -4.04 -2.35 -18.81
C HIS A 208 -4.75 -3.71 -18.67
N VAL A 209 -5.79 -3.77 -17.84
CA VAL A 209 -6.85 -4.80 -17.84
C VAL A 209 -7.56 -4.81 -19.21
N PRO A 210 -7.84 -5.97 -19.80
CA PRO A 210 -8.26 -6.08 -21.20
C PRO A 210 -9.62 -5.47 -21.54
N CYS A 211 -9.80 -5.27 -22.85
CA CYS A 211 -11.05 -4.89 -23.50
C CYS A 211 -12.25 -5.74 -23.04
N GLY A 212 -13.33 -5.06 -22.63
CA GLY A 212 -14.58 -5.65 -22.12
C GLY A 212 -15.23 -4.81 -21.02
N PHE A 213 -14.42 -4.12 -20.21
CA PHE A 213 -14.89 -3.24 -19.14
C PHE A 213 -15.40 -1.90 -19.68
N HIS A 214 -16.72 -1.81 -19.88
CA HIS A 214 -17.40 -0.60 -20.32
C HIS A 214 -17.37 0.47 -19.23
N ARG A 215 -16.77 1.63 -19.53
CA ARG A 215 -16.68 2.77 -18.62
C ARG A 215 -17.88 3.70 -18.77
N LYS A 216 -18.45 4.13 -17.64
CA LYS A 216 -19.47 5.18 -17.59
C LYS A 216 -18.79 6.52 -17.30
N GLU A 217 -18.68 7.38 -18.32
CA GLU A 217 -18.22 8.76 -18.13
C GLU A 217 -19.36 9.60 -17.52
N PHE A 218 -19.04 10.41 -16.50
CA PHE A 218 -19.98 11.33 -15.87
C PHE A 218 -19.46 12.76 -16.03
N ARG A 219 -19.86 13.44 -17.10
CA ARG A 219 -19.46 14.83 -17.36
C ARG A 219 -20.32 15.80 -16.54
N GLY A 220 -19.75 16.31 -15.44
CA GLY A 220 -20.36 17.35 -14.61
C GLY A 220 -20.13 18.76 -15.14
N LYS A 221 -20.37 19.77 -14.27
CA LYS A 221 -19.87 21.14 -14.49
C LYS A 221 -18.34 21.13 -14.54
N LEU A 222 -17.75 22.14 -15.21
CA LEU A 222 -16.30 22.35 -15.17
C LEU A 222 -15.86 22.59 -13.73
N ALA A 223 -14.89 21.80 -13.26
CA ALA A 223 -14.23 21.95 -11.97
C ALA A 223 -12.74 21.66 -12.14
N ILE A 224 -11.90 22.46 -11.50
CA ILE A 224 -10.44 22.35 -11.53
C ILE A 224 -9.98 22.26 -10.07
N ALA A 225 -9.26 21.19 -9.73
CA ALA A 225 -8.69 20.98 -8.41
C ALA A 225 -7.19 21.29 -8.43
N ILE A 226 -6.73 22.06 -7.45
CA ILE A 226 -5.31 22.40 -7.26
C ILE A 226 -4.85 21.77 -5.95
N THR A 227 -3.73 21.05 -5.97
CA THR A 227 -3.10 20.47 -4.77
C THR A 227 -1.69 21.02 -4.61
N ALA A 228 -1.43 21.70 -3.50
CA ALA A 228 -0.11 22.19 -3.11
C ALA A 228 0.40 21.43 -1.88
N ASN A 229 1.72 21.24 -1.79
CA ASN A 229 2.37 20.65 -0.62
C ASN A 229 3.49 21.59 -0.17
N PHE A 230 3.56 21.89 1.12
CA PHE A 230 4.56 22.78 1.72
C PHE A 230 5.44 21.99 2.72
N ILE A 231 6.66 22.47 2.96
CA ILE A 231 7.60 21.80 3.89
C ILE A 231 7.15 22.07 5.33
N ASN A 232 6.67 21.03 6.02
CA ASN A 232 6.37 21.06 7.45
C ASN A 232 7.65 20.77 8.25
N ARG A 233 8.14 21.76 9.01
CA ARG A 233 9.34 21.67 9.86
C ARG A 233 9.06 21.11 11.27
N ASN A 234 7.82 20.72 11.55
CA ASN A 234 7.35 20.12 12.80
C ASN A 234 7.58 21.02 14.03
N THR A 235 7.56 22.36 13.84
CA THR A 235 7.71 23.33 14.93
C THR A 235 6.43 23.44 15.77
N THR A 236 6.57 23.94 17.01
CA THR A 236 5.45 24.23 17.92
C THR A 236 4.49 25.31 17.40
N ALA A 237 4.87 26.07 16.38
CA ALA A 237 3.99 27.02 15.70
C ALA A 237 3.14 26.32 14.63
N GLU A 238 3.78 25.55 13.74
CA GLU A 238 3.08 24.73 12.72
C GLU A 238 2.10 23.74 13.37
N ALA A 239 2.51 23.07 14.45
CA ALA A 239 1.69 22.11 15.18
C ALA A 239 0.47 22.70 15.93
N LYS A 240 0.31 24.03 15.95
CA LYS A 240 -0.87 24.72 16.49
C LYS A 240 -1.88 25.15 15.42
N VAL A 241 -1.52 25.07 14.14
CA VAL A 241 -2.43 25.39 13.03
C VAL A 241 -3.46 24.27 12.90
N GLN A 242 -4.75 24.63 12.89
CA GLN A 242 -5.83 23.65 12.77
C GLN A 242 -6.00 23.20 11.31
N GLU A 243 -6.29 21.90 11.12
CA GLU A 243 -6.62 21.36 9.79
C GLU A 243 -8.00 21.85 9.33
N ILE A 244 -8.11 22.28 8.08
CA ILE A 244 -9.38 22.68 7.46
C ILE A 244 -10.02 21.44 6.82
N SER A 245 -11.17 21.02 7.33
CA SER A 245 -11.89 19.85 6.80
C SER A 245 -12.59 20.16 5.47
N GLY A 246 -12.77 19.16 4.61
CA GLY A 246 -13.44 19.33 3.32
C GLY A 246 -14.91 19.78 3.40
N VAL A 247 -15.56 19.56 4.55
CA VAL A 247 -16.92 20.04 4.83
C VAL A 247 -16.98 21.50 5.30
N ALA A 248 -15.84 22.11 5.65
CA ALA A 248 -15.78 23.48 6.16
C ALA A 248 -16.35 24.52 5.18
N PHE A 249 -16.37 24.24 3.87
CA PHE A 249 -17.03 25.11 2.88
C PHE A 249 -18.53 25.31 3.16
N ILE A 250 -19.22 24.27 3.62
CA ILE A 250 -20.67 24.31 3.87
C ILE A 250 -21.00 25.31 4.98
N PHE A 251 -20.19 25.30 6.05
CA PHE A 251 -20.44 26.05 7.28
C PHE A 251 -19.74 27.42 7.32
N ASN A 252 -18.54 27.54 6.76
CA ASN A 252 -17.69 28.72 6.91
C ASN A 252 -17.80 29.70 5.72
N GLN A 253 -18.99 29.87 5.13
CA GLN A 253 -19.18 30.66 3.90
C GLN A 253 -18.63 32.09 4.00
N LYS A 254 -18.70 32.72 5.18
CA LYS A 254 -18.12 34.05 5.46
C LYS A 254 -16.61 34.11 5.18
N PHE A 255 -15.86 33.08 5.59
CA PHE A 255 -14.40 32.99 5.34
C PHE A 255 -14.09 32.94 3.84
N PHE A 256 -14.87 32.20 3.04
CA PHE A 256 -14.67 32.13 1.59
C PHE A 256 -15.07 33.43 0.87
N GLN A 257 -16.05 34.17 1.40
CA GLN A 257 -16.40 35.51 0.92
C GLN A 257 -15.29 36.52 1.23
N GLU A 258 -14.75 36.50 2.45
CA GLU A 258 -13.61 37.35 2.87
C GLU A 258 -12.34 37.03 2.07
N LEU A 259 -12.03 35.75 1.86
CA LEU A 259 -10.90 35.31 1.02
C LEU A 259 -11.03 35.80 -0.42
N ARG A 260 -12.24 35.75 -1.00
CA ARG A 260 -12.52 36.29 -2.34
C ARG A 260 -12.32 37.80 -2.39
N GLN A 261 -12.81 38.54 -1.40
CA GLN A 261 -12.64 39.99 -1.33
C GLN A 261 -11.17 40.40 -1.17
N ALA A 262 -10.39 39.66 -0.37
CA ALA A 262 -8.99 39.97 -0.10
C ALA A 262 -8.01 39.54 -1.21
N THR A 263 -8.35 38.53 -2.03
CA THR A 263 -7.41 37.93 -3.00
C THR A 263 -7.92 37.83 -4.44
N GLY A 264 -9.20 38.13 -4.69
CA GLY A 264 -9.87 37.85 -5.96
C GLY A 264 -10.18 36.35 -6.19
N THR A 265 -9.71 35.45 -5.34
CA THR A 265 -9.84 33.99 -5.54
C THR A 265 -11.25 33.51 -5.22
N GLU A 266 -11.99 33.06 -6.23
CA GLU A 266 -13.26 32.35 -6.04
C GLU A 266 -13.01 30.84 -5.91
N GLN A 267 -13.26 30.29 -4.72
CA GLN A 267 -13.24 28.85 -4.46
C GLN A 267 -14.66 28.29 -4.46
N MET A 268 -14.82 27.08 -5.03
CA MET A 268 -16.08 26.33 -5.05
C MET A 268 -16.05 25.18 -4.02
N PRO A 269 -17.21 24.67 -3.57
CA PRO A 269 -17.24 23.46 -2.76
C PRO A 269 -16.63 22.27 -3.50
N PRO A 270 -16.07 21.27 -2.78
CA PRO A 270 -15.76 19.98 -3.38
C PRO A 270 -17.04 19.36 -3.98
N LEU A 271 -16.92 18.73 -5.15
CA LEU A 271 -18.05 18.11 -5.86
C LEU A 271 -18.55 16.82 -5.16
N THR A 272 -19.24 16.98 -4.03
CA THR A 272 -20.08 15.92 -3.46
C THR A 272 -21.34 15.76 -4.32
N ARG A 273 -21.78 14.53 -4.55
CA ARG A 273 -23.16 14.29 -5.01
C ARG A 273 -24.09 14.66 -3.85
N GLY A 274 -25.14 15.42 -4.14
CA GLY A 274 -26.10 15.86 -3.12
C GLY A 274 -26.86 14.68 -2.49
N GLY A 275 -27.32 14.88 -1.25
CA GLY A 275 -28.27 13.98 -0.58
C GLY A 275 -27.68 12.68 -0.01
N ALA A 276 -26.35 12.54 0.06
CA ALA A 276 -25.72 11.51 0.87
C ALA A 276 -25.30 12.12 2.21
N ASP A 277 -26.10 11.89 3.26
CA ASP A 277 -25.76 12.30 4.62
C ASP A 277 -24.47 11.60 5.07
N ALA A 278 -23.41 12.38 5.26
CA ALA A 278 -22.21 11.94 5.96
C ALA A 278 -22.48 12.01 7.47
N THR A 279 -23.30 11.08 7.98
CA THR A 279 -23.48 10.88 9.42
C THR A 279 -22.14 10.56 10.09
N PHE A 280 -21.91 11.17 11.25
CA PHE A 280 -20.65 11.20 11.98
C PHE A 280 -20.26 9.85 12.62
#